data_AF-A0A7D5ZNH6-F1
#
_entry.id   AF-A0A7D5ZNH6-F1
#
_cell.length_a   1.000
_cell.length_b   1.000
_cell.length_c   1.000
_cell.angle_alpha   90.00
_cell.angle_beta   90.00
_cell.angle_gamma   90.00
#
_symmetry.space_group_name_H-M   'P 1'
#
loop_
_entity.id
_entity.type
_entity.pdbx_description
1 polymer ?
#
loop_
_entity_poly.entity_id
_entity_poly.type
_entity_poly.pdbx_seq_one_letter_code
_entity_poly.pdbx_strand_id
1 'polypeptide(L)'
;MPAELREHAGRHYAVQFHYALPDDAWAVELSEAVPAPSAWAEHPGAERWLPGAAFIVAFVPDEDPHLEPTVHIHSHDEHVVPYEIMRWFMDQVADQVERCRIAFAQSGREGVG
;
A
#
# COMPACT_ATOMS: atom_id res chain seq x y z
N MET A 1 5.04 2.74 -6.96
CA MET A 1 5.10 4.01 -6.19
C MET A 1 6.05 3.79 -5.02
N PRO A 2 6.70 4.82 -4.47
CA PRO A 2 7.47 4.64 -3.23
C PRO A 2 6.54 4.21 -2.09
N ALA A 3 7.10 3.57 -1.07
CA ALA A 3 6.35 3.26 0.13
C ALA A 3 6.10 4.54 0.94
N GLU A 4 4.94 4.61 1.59
CA GLU A 4 4.60 5.68 2.50
C GLU A 4 4.92 5.25 3.93
N LEU A 5 5.63 6.07 4.69
CA LEU A 5 6.09 5.75 6.05
C LEU A 5 5.37 6.62 7.09
N ARG A 6 5.02 6.01 8.22
CA ARG A 6 4.43 6.72 9.36
C ARG A 6 4.93 6.18 10.70
N GLU A 7 5.39 7.09 11.56
CA GLU A 7 5.69 6.77 12.96
C GLU A 7 4.43 6.93 13.82
N HIS A 8 4.20 6.01 14.75
CA HIS A 8 3.21 6.14 15.82
C HIS A 8 3.73 5.49 17.10
N ALA A 9 3.82 6.29 18.17
CA ALA A 9 4.29 5.86 19.49
C ALA A 9 5.66 5.12 19.46
N GLY A 10 6.61 5.60 18.64
CA GLY A 10 7.95 5.02 18.50
C GLY A 10 8.04 3.77 17.60
N ARG A 11 6.91 3.26 17.09
CA ARG A 11 6.86 2.21 16.07
C ARG A 11 6.73 2.84 14.68
N HIS A 12 7.32 2.20 13.68
CA HIS A 12 7.27 2.67 12.30
C HIS A 12 6.40 1.73 11.47
N TYR A 13 5.53 2.29 10.65
CA TYR A 13 4.62 1.55 9.78
C TYR A 13 4.87 1.97 8.34
N ALA A 14 4.66 1.06 7.42
CA ALA A 14 4.81 1.31 6.00
C ALA A 14 3.56 0.87 5.24
N VAL A 15 3.16 1.69 4.26
CA VAL A 15 2.21 1.31 3.21
C VAL A 15 2.98 1.16 1.91
N GLN A 16 2.97 -0.05 1.34
CA GLN A 16 3.62 -0.36 0.07
C GLN A 16 2.57 -0.56 -1.02
N PHE A 17 2.88 -0.07 -2.22
CA PHE A 17 2.03 -0.20 -3.40
C PHE A 17 2.75 -1.02 -4.46
N HIS A 18 2.18 -2.14 -4.87
CA HIS A 18 2.70 -2.91 -5.99
C HIS A 18 1.57 -3.50 -6.84
N TYR A 19 1.85 -3.80 -8.09
CA TYR A 19 0.87 -4.42 -8.98
C TYR A 19 0.91 -5.94 -8.81
N ALA A 20 -0.22 -6.55 -8.44
CA ALA A 20 -0.36 -7.98 -8.27
C ALA A 20 -0.90 -8.59 -9.58
N LEU A 21 0.01 -8.95 -10.49
CA LEU A 21 -0.33 -9.53 -11.80
C LEU A 21 -1.29 -10.72 -11.75
N PRO A 22 -1.21 -11.66 -10.79
CA PRO A 22 -2.17 -12.77 -10.74
C PRO A 22 -3.60 -12.34 -10.41
N ASP A 23 -3.76 -11.16 -9.82
CA ASP A 23 -5.02 -10.64 -9.29
C ASP A 23 -5.58 -9.47 -10.12
N ASP A 24 -4.87 -9.05 -11.18
CA ASP A 24 -5.19 -7.90 -12.04
C ASP A 24 -5.62 -6.67 -11.22
N ALA A 25 -4.85 -6.39 -10.17
CA ALA A 25 -5.16 -5.39 -9.17
C ALA A 25 -3.90 -4.74 -8.57
N TRP A 26 -4.09 -3.53 -8.03
CA TRP A 26 -3.11 -2.92 -7.13
C TRP A 26 -3.22 -3.52 -5.74
N ALA A 27 -2.11 -4.07 -5.25
CA ALA A 27 -1.95 -4.45 -3.85
C ALA A 27 -1.42 -3.25 -3.05
N VAL A 28 -2.19 -2.85 -2.03
CA VAL A 28 -1.83 -1.84 -1.04
C VAL A 28 -1.61 -2.54 0.29
N GLU A 29 -0.36 -2.67 0.70
CA GLU A 29 0.06 -3.51 1.83
C GLU A 29 0.42 -2.67 3.04
N LEU A 30 -0.10 -3.04 4.21
CA LEU A 30 0.30 -2.47 5.49
C LEU A 30 1.21 -3.43 6.24
N SER A 31 2.35 -2.91 6.69
CA SER A 31 3.35 -3.62 7.49
C SER A 31 3.91 -2.74 8.61
N GLU A 32 4.51 -3.38 9.61
CA GLU A 32 5.44 -2.71 10.52
C GLU A 32 6.78 -2.59 9.79
N ALA A 33 7.30 -1.37 9.69
CA ALA A 33 8.52 -1.10 8.98
C ALA A 33 9.72 -1.63 9.76
N VAL A 34 10.69 -2.19 9.04
CA VAL A 34 11.94 -2.68 9.60
C VAL A 34 13.07 -1.67 9.35
N PRO A 35 14.05 -1.55 10.25
CA PRO A 35 15.21 -0.71 10.00
C PRO A 35 15.92 -1.17 8.73
N ALA A 36 16.30 -0.22 7.87
CA ALA A 36 17.11 -0.54 6.72
C ALA A 36 18.48 -1.11 7.17
N PRO A 37 19.13 -1.96 6.35
CA PRO A 37 20.43 -2.52 6.66
C PRO A 37 21.44 -1.42 7.02
N SER A 38 22.20 -1.61 8.11
CA SER A 38 23.19 -0.62 8.58
C SER A 38 24.26 -0.30 7.54
N ALA A 39 24.55 -1.24 6.62
CA ALA A 39 25.45 -1.05 5.49
C ALA A 39 24.99 0.09 4.54
N TRP A 40 23.71 0.46 4.56
CA TRP A 40 23.17 1.55 3.72
C TRP A 40 23.27 2.91 4.40
N ALA A 41 23.58 2.96 5.71
CA ALA A 41 23.66 4.21 6.47
C ALA A 41 24.77 5.17 5.98
N GLU A 42 25.75 4.66 5.25
CA GLU A 42 26.84 5.45 4.66
C GLU A 42 26.42 6.19 3.38
N HIS A 43 25.24 5.87 2.81
CA HIS A 43 24.72 6.52 1.61
C HIS A 43 23.78 7.68 1.96
N PRO A 44 24.12 8.93 1.57
CA PRO A 44 23.23 10.08 1.76
C PRO A 44 21.91 9.84 1.00
N GLY A 45 20.79 9.81 1.72
CA GLY A 45 19.45 9.59 1.14
C GLY A 45 18.99 8.14 1.10
N ALA A 46 19.74 7.20 1.67
CA ALA A 46 19.24 5.84 1.89
C ALA A 46 18.02 5.85 2.82
N GLU A 47 16.97 5.10 2.46
CA GLU A 47 15.81 4.94 3.33
C GLU A 47 16.24 4.32 4.65
N ARG A 48 15.76 4.90 5.76
CA ARG A 48 16.08 4.42 7.12
C ARG A 48 15.17 3.26 7.55
N TRP A 49 14.00 3.17 6.95
CA TRP A 49 12.97 2.20 7.25
C TRP A 49 12.45 1.63 5.96
N LEU A 50 12.25 0.32 5.90
CA LEU A 50 11.73 -0.39 4.75
C LEU A 50 10.41 -1.07 5.13
N PRO A 51 9.47 -1.27 4.19
CA PRO A 51 8.32 -2.14 4.42
C PRO A 51 8.74 -3.50 4.95
N GLY A 52 8.04 -3.98 5.98
CA GLY A 52 8.25 -5.30 6.55
C GLY A 52 7.37 -6.34 5.88
N ALA A 53 7.11 -7.45 6.59
CA ALA A 53 6.10 -8.41 6.17
C ALA A 53 4.69 -7.80 6.32
N ALA A 54 3.91 -7.82 5.25
CA ALA A 54 2.54 -7.34 5.27
C ALA A 54 1.65 -8.22 6.16
N PHE A 55 0.83 -7.60 7.00
CA PHE A 55 -0.20 -8.28 7.80
C PHE A 55 -1.62 -7.95 7.34
N ILE A 56 -1.80 -6.85 6.60
CA ILE A 56 -3.04 -6.49 5.91
C ILE A 56 -2.68 -6.10 4.48
N VAL A 57 -3.47 -6.55 3.52
CA VAL A 57 -3.35 -6.20 2.11
C VAL A 57 -4.72 -5.82 1.58
N ALA A 58 -4.83 -4.67 0.92
CA ALA A 58 -6.01 -4.32 0.15
C ALA A 58 -5.74 -4.53 -1.34
N PHE A 59 -6.66 -5.21 -2.03
CA PHE A 59 -6.64 -5.35 -3.48
C PHE A 59 -7.62 -4.37 -4.10
N VAL A 60 -7.11 -3.50 -4.96
CA VAL A 60 -7.86 -2.48 -5.69
C VAL A 60 -7.86 -2.85 -7.18
N PRO A 61 -8.97 -3.39 -7.71
CA PRO A 61 -9.08 -3.72 -9.13
C PRO A 61 -8.94 -2.45 -9.98
N ASP A 62 -8.08 -2.50 -11.00
CA ASP A 62 -7.90 -1.37 -11.91
C ASP A 62 -8.51 -1.58 -13.29
N GLU A 63 -8.68 -2.85 -13.72
CA GLU A 63 -9.33 -3.17 -15.00
C GLU A 63 -10.84 -2.85 -15.02
N ASP A 64 -11.54 -3.08 -13.91
CA ASP A 64 -12.93 -2.67 -13.72
C ASP A 64 -13.09 -1.93 -12.38
N PRO A 65 -13.14 -0.58 -12.40
CA PRO A 65 -13.24 0.23 -11.19
C PRO A 65 -14.62 0.19 -10.52
N HIS A 66 -15.57 -0.57 -11.07
CA HIS A 66 -16.87 -0.85 -10.43
C HIS A 66 -16.81 -2.07 -9.50
N LEU A 67 -15.76 -2.89 -9.58
CA LEU A 67 -15.54 -3.97 -8.64
C LEU A 67 -15.18 -3.40 -7.26
N GLU A 68 -15.72 -4.04 -6.22
CA GLU A 68 -15.47 -3.64 -4.84
C GLU A 68 -14.03 -3.98 -4.44
N PRO A 69 -13.24 -3.02 -3.91
CA PRO A 69 -11.94 -3.31 -3.32
C PRO A 69 -12.08 -4.27 -2.13
N THR A 70 -11.13 -5.18 -1.98
CA THR A 70 -11.16 -6.17 -0.89
C THR A 70 -9.98 -5.96 0.06
N VAL A 71 -10.19 -6.24 1.34
CA VAL A 71 -9.13 -6.17 2.36
C VAL A 71 -8.93 -7.55 2.95
N HIS A 72 -7.72 -8.08 2.77
CA HIS A 72 -7.27 -9.37 3.27
C HIS A 72 -6.40 -9.14 4.51
N ILE A 73 -6.68 -9.90 5.56
CA ILE A 73 -5.93 -9.84 6.81
C ILE A 73 -5.19 -11.18 6.94
N HIS A 74 -3.87 -11.14 6.75
CA HIS A 74 -3.01 -12.31 6.83
C HIS A 74 -2.36 -12.33 8.21
N SER A 75 -2.96 -13.08 9.13
CA SER A 75 -2.49 -13.20 10.51
C SER A 75 -2.39 -14.69 10.86
N HIS A 76 -1.17 -15.16 11.13
CA HIS A 76 -0.99 -16.38 11.92
C HIS A 76 -1.17 -16.09 13.42
N ASP A 77 -0.85 -14.87 13.86
CA ASP A 77 -0.93 -14.35 15.23
C ASP A 77 -1.67 -13.01 15.30
N GLU A 78 -2.21 -12.64 16.46
CA GLU A 78 -2.91 -11.36 16.66
C GLU A 78 -2.00 -10.15 16.35
N HIS A 79 -2.44 -9.29 15.41
CA HIS A 79 -1.78 -8.01 15.12
C HIS A 79 -2.60 -6.85 15.71
N VAL A 80 -2.03 -6.19 16.73
CA VAL A 80 -2.61 -4.97 17.29
C VAL A 80 -2.15 -3.76 16.46
N VAL A 81 -3.03 -3.31 15.55
CA VAL A 81 -2.83 -2.12 14.72
C VAL A 81 -3.44 -0.90 15.40
N PRO A 82 -2.68 0.18 15.67
CA PRO A 82 -3.26 1.40 16.23
C PRO A 82 -4.34 1.98 15.31
N TYR A 83 -5.43 2.49 15.88
CA TYR A 83 -6.54 3.04 15.11
C TYR A 83 -6.12 4.15 14.13
N GLU A 84 -5.18 5.00 14.51
CA GLU A 84 -4.68 6.07 13.63
C GLU A 84 -3.90 5.53 12.43
N ILE A 85 -3.19 4.41 12.59
CA ILE A 85 -2.49 3.73 11.50
C ILE A 85 -3.49 3.04 10.58
N MET A 86 -4.51 2.38 11.14
CA MET A 86 -5.58 1.78 10.35
C MET A 86 -6.33 2.84 9.52
N ARG A 87 -6.71 3.97 10.12
CA ARG A 87 -7.35 5.08 9.38
C ARG A 87 -6.48 5.57 8.23
N TRP A 88 -5.20 5.81 8.51
CA TRP A 88 -4.25 6.24 7.50
C TRP A 88 -4.13 5.24 6.35
N PHE A 89 -4.02 3.94 6.66
CA PHE A 89 -3.99 2.90 5.64
C PHE A 89 -5.25 2.93 4.77
N MET A 90 -6.44 3.03 5.39
CA MET A 90 -7.69 3.14 4.64
C MET A 90 -7.76 4.40 3.78
N ASP A 91 -7.19 5.52 4.21
CA ASP A 91 -7.06 6.73 3.37
C ASP A 91 -6.17 6.44 2.14
N GLN A 92 -5.06 5.71 2.29
CA GLN A 92 -4.21 5.31 1.16
C GLN A 92 -4.94 4.39 0.18
N VAL A 93 -5.77 3.47 0.68
CA VAL A 93 -6.60 2.61 -0.16
C VAL A 93 -7.64 3.43 -0.93
N ALA A 94 -8.31 4.37 -0.26
CA ALA A 94 -9.29 5.26 -0.90
C ALA A 94 -8.65 6.11 -2.01
N ASP A 95 -7.46 6.65 -1.76
CA ASP A 95 -6.69 7.39 -2.76
C ASP A 95 -6.34 6.51 -3.97
N GLN A 96 -5.95 5.25 -3.74
CA GLN A 96 -5.64 4.33 -4.83
C GLN A 96 -6.86 3.95 -5.65
N VAL A 97 -8.03 3.75 -5.03
CA VAL A 97 -9.31 3.52 -5.71
C VAL A 97 -9.64 4.69 -6.64
N GLU A 98 -9.46 5.92 -6.16
CA GLU A 98 -9.74 7.10 -6.98
C GLU A 98 -8.75 7.23 -8.15
N ARG A 99 -7.46 6.91 -7.93
CA ARG A 99 -6.46 6.88 -9.01
C ARG A 99 -6.83 5.86 -10.09
N CYS A 100 -7.26 4.66 -9.72
CA CYS A 100 -7.70 3.62 -10.66
C CYS A 100 -8.92 4.10 -11.46
N ARG A 101 -9.92 4.71 -10.81
CA ARG A 101 -11.09 5.30 -11.49
C ARG A 101 -10.72 6.36 -12.50
N ILE A 102 -9.81 7.27 -12.13
CA ILE A 102 -9.32 8.33 -13.02
C ILE A 102 -8.59 7.73 -14.22
N ALA A 103 -7.72 6.75 -14.00
CA ALA A 103 -6.96 6.07 -15.06
C ALA A 103 -7.88 5.34 -16.04
N PHE A 104 -8.87 4.58 -15.54
CA PHE A 104 -9.86 3.90 -16.37
C PHE A 104 -10.69 4.88 -17.22
N ALA A 105 -11.11 6.01 -16.63
CA ALA A 105 -11.84 7.03 -17.36
C ALA A 105 -11.00 7.74 -18.44
N GLN A 106 -9.67 7.67 -18.37
CA GLN A 106 -8.75 8.18 -19.39
C GLN A 106 -8.53 7.15 -20.51
N SER A 107 -8.31 5.88 -20.17
CA SER A 107 -8.12 4.81 -21.16
C SER A 107 -9.36 4.62 -22.05
N GLY A 108 -10.57 4.74 -21.48
CA GLY A 108 -11.82 4.72 -22.24
C GLY A 108 -12.00 5.90 -23.21
N ARG A 109 -11.29 7.02 -23.01
CA ARG A 109 -11.31 8.19 -23.92
C ARG A 109 -10.31 8.06 -25.07
N GLU A 110 -9.21 7.33 -24.87
CA GLU A 110 -8.18 7.14 -25.89
C GLU A 110 -8.52 6.02 -26.90
N GLY A 111 -9.44 5.11 -26.55
CA GLY A 111 -9.97 4.07 -27.46
C GLY A 111 -11.00 4.55 -28.49
N VAL A 112 -11.36 5.84 -28.47
CA VAL A 112 -12.26 6.49 -29.44
C VAL A 112 -11.50 7.63 -30.12
N GLY A 113 -10.52 7.26 -30.95
CA GLY A 113 -9.71 8.19 -31.75
C GLY A 113 -9.47 7.66 -33.15
#